data_AF-A0A842UIY4-F1
#
_entry.id   AF-A0A842UIY4-F1
#
_cell.length_a   1.000
_cell.length_b   1.000
_cell.length_c   1.000
_cell.angle_alpha   90.00
_cell.angle_beta   90.00
_cell.angle_gamma   90.00
#
_symmetry.space_group_name_H-M   'P 1'
#
loop_
_entity.id
_entity.type
_entity.pdbx_description
1 polymer ?
#
loop_
_entity_poly.entity_id
_entity_poly.type
_entity_poly.pdbx_seq_one_letter_code
_entity_poly.pdbx_strand_id
1 'polypeptide(L)'
;MASDISLEGNPLNVVMRFAPNPNGPLTLGHARGVVVNNYLAKKYGGKLVLRFDDTDPAIKRPLPEAYGWISQDMEWLDAKPDKVVVASERIELYYGYAEKLIKSNHAYVCMCEGGEFKRYKDAGKPCPHRDRGAEENHAEWIKMVEGGFEEKQAVLRIKTDLNNPDPALRDWVAFRIIKTPHPLAGDKYCVWPMLDFESAVEDHLQGVTHVIRGKDLQDSGKRQKYLYDYLGWTAPEIILWGRIRIEGLGKFSTSLMHKDILEGRYTGWDDPQLPTLRALRRRGYKPESVTRFMLDLGVSNNDVSVSMETLDTINRSRIDGEANRYYFIENPIKLTIGGAREKEVKKPIHPTHRDRGIRETHVLPLNGVLDV
;
A
#
# COMPACT_ATOMS: atom_id res chain seq x y z
N MET A 1 -20.01 13.53 9.77
CA MET A 1 -19.06 14.51 9.22
C MET A 1 -17.79 13.74 8.96
N ALA A 2 -17.36 13.62 7.70
CA ALA A 2 -16.03 13.10 7.41
C ALA A 2 -15.03 14.05 8.09
N SER A 3 -14.09 13.50 8.85
CA SER A 3 -13.17 14.27 9.68
C SER A 3 -12.49 15.41 8.89
N ASP A 4 -12.22 16.54 9.56
CA ASP A 4 -11.56 17.74 9.04
C ASP A 4 -10.07 17.48 8.73
N ILE A 5 -9.78 16.49 7.89
CA ILE A 5 -8.42 16.24 7.40
C ILE A 5 -8.03 17.46 6.59
N SER A 6 -7.07 18.21 7.10
CA SER A 6 -6.54 19.43 6.52
C SER A 6 -5.04 19.45 6.66
N LEU A 7 -4.38 20.08 5.68
CA LEU A 7 -2.97 20.43 5.73
C LEU A 7 -2.87 21.81 6.36
N GLU A 8 -1.86 22.01 7.21
CA GLU A 8 -1.63 23.30 7.87
C GLU A 8 -1.33 24.40 6.84
N GLY A 9 -1.80 25.62 7.09
CA GLY A 9 -1.46 26.80 6.28
C GLY A 9 -2.12 26.91 4.90
N ASN A 10 -3.02 25.99 4.53
CA ASN A 10 -3.71 25.95 3.23
C ASN A 10 -2.74 26.03 2.03
N PRO A 11 -1.85 25.03 1.89
CA PRO A 11 -0.73 25.09 0.96
C PRO A 11 -1.21 25.09 -0.51
N LEU A 12 -0.51 25.84 -1.36
CA LEU A 12 -0.68 25.82 -2.81
C LEU A 12 0.24 24.75 -3.42
N ASN A 13 -0.12 24.22 -4.58
CA ASN A 13 0.66 23.23 -5.33
C ASN A 13 0.93 21.92 -4.55
N VAL A 14 -0.06 21.43 -3.81
CA VAL A 14 0.05 20.18 -3.07
C VAL A 14 0.36 19.03 -4.02
N VAL A 15 1.41 18.26 -3.71
CA VAL A 15 1.71 16.98 -4.34
C VAL A 15 1.74 15.91 -3.26
N MET A 16 0.80 14.98 -3.38
CA MET A 16 0.66 13.78 -2.55
C MET A 16 1.22 12.57 -3.30
N ARG A 17 1.54 11.50 -2.57
CA ARG A 17 1.87 10.22 -3.19
C ARG A 17 1.25 9.04 -2.48
N PHE A 18 0.93 8.01 -3.25
CA PHE A 18 0.71 6.66 -2.75
C PHE A 18 1.79 5.75 -3.34
N ALA A 19 2.55 5.09 -2.48
CA ALA A 19 3.73 4.33 -2.89
C ALA A 19 3.69 2.87 -2.43
N PRO A 20 2.89 2.00 -3.08
CA PRO A 20 2.83 0.59 -2.75
C PRO A 20 4.00 -0.19 -3.38
N ASN A 21 4.43 -1.25 -2.70
CA ASN A 21 5.21 -2.30 -3.35
C ASN A 21 4.24 -3.24 -4.12
N PRO A 22 4.45 -3.50 -5.42
CA PRO A 22 3.53 -4.30 -6.23
C PRO A 22 3.73 -5.81 -6.04
N ASN A 23 3.68 -6.34 -4.82
CA ASN A 23 3.77 -7.79 -4.54
C ASN A 23 2.40 -8.48 -4.38
N GLY A 24 1.32 -7.81 -4.77
CA GLY A 24 -0.05 -8.28 -4.70
C GLY A 24 -1.05 -7.12 -4.88
N PRO A 25 -2.36 -7.38 -4.88
CA PRO A 25 -3.37 -6.33 -4.96
C PRO A 25 -3.41 -5.48 -3.68
N LEU A 26 -4.11 -4.34 -3.74
CA LEU A 26 -4.32 -3.53 -2.55
C LEU A 26 -5.23 -4.25 -1.55
N THR A 27 -4.99 -3.95 -0.28
CA THR A 27 -5.81 -4.42 0.84
C THR A 27 -6.65 -3.29 1.40
N LEU A 28 -7.61 -3.61 2.25
CA LEU A 28 -8.37 -2.60 2.97
C LEU A 28 -7.45 -1.66 3.77
N GLY A 29 -6.33 -2.15 4.32
CA GLY A 29 -5.33 -1.29 4.96
C GLY A 29 -4.72 -0.26 3.99
N HIS A 30 -4.41 -0.68 2.76
CA HIS A 30 -3.89 0.22 1.72
C HIS A 30 -4.91 1.28 1.29
N ALA A 31 -6.21 0.99 1.33
CA ALA A 31 -7.23 1.96 0.96
C ALA A 31 -7.17 3.24 1.80
N ARG A 32 -6.70 3.21 3.07
CA ARG A 32 -6.47 4.46 3.81
C ARG A 32 -5.45 5.36 3.11
N GLY A 33 -4.34 4.79 2.69
CA GLY A 33 -3.29 5.49 1.96
C GLY A 33 -3.83 6.12 0.69
N VAL A 34 -4.54 5.33 -0.12
CA VAL A 34 -5.15 5.81 -1.37
C VAL A 34 -6.16 6.92 -1.11
N VAL A 35 -7.14 6.67 -0.25
CA VAL A 35 -8.28 7.57 0.00
C VAL A 35 -7.82 8.90 0.59
N VAL A 36 -6.96 8.88 1.62
CA VAL A 36 -6.52 10.11 2.30
C VAL A 36 -5.66 10.97 1.38
N ASN A 37 -4.70 10.37 0.65
CA ASN A 37 -3.86 11.12 -0.27
C ASN A 37 -4.68 11.69 -1.44
N ASN A 38 -5.61 10.92 -2.00
CA ASN A 38 -6.50 11.39 -3.07
C ASN A 38 -7.43 12.52 -2.59
N TYR A 39 -8.04 12.36 -1.40
CA TYR A 39 -8.92 13.38 -0.82
C TYR A 39 -8.19 14.71 -0.63
N LEU A 40 -6.97 14.67 -0.10
CA LEU A 40 -6.18 15.89 0.11
C LEU A 40 -5.68 16.51 -1.19
N ALA A 41 -5.25 15.70 -2.16
CA ALA A 41 -4.94 16.21 -3.49
C ALA A 41 -6.15 16.95 -4.09
N LYS A 42 -7.35 16.33 -4.07
CA LYS A 42 -8.59 16.97 -4.57
C LYS A 42 -8.97 18.23 -3.77
N LYS A 43 -8.91 18.16 -2.43
CA LYS A 43 -9.29 19.28 -1.53
C LYS A 43 -8.46 20.53 -1.76
N TYR A 44 -7.17 20.38 -2.06
CA TYR A 44 -6.24 21.49 -2.27
C TYR A 44 -5.90 21.75 -3.75
N GLY A 45 -6.63 21.14 -4.70
CA GLY A 45 -6.36 21.29 -6.13
C GLY A 45 -4.96 20.83 -6.55
N GLY A 46 -4.40 19.88 -5.81
CA GLY A 46 -3.07 19.31 -5.97
C GLY A 46 -3.02 18.10 -6.91
N LYS A 47 -1.88 17.41 -6.87
CA LYS A 47 -1.60 16.21 -7.67
C LYS A 47 -1.42 14.97 -6.80
N LEU A 48 -1.80 13.83 -7.33
CA LEU A 48 -1.57 12.51 -6.76
C LEU A 48 -0.58 11.71 -7.62
N VAL A 49 0.54 11.30 -7.02
CA VAL A 49 1.50 10.40 -7.64
C VAL A 49 1.25 8.96 -7.18
N LEU A 50 1.14 8.02 -8.12
CA LEU A 50 1.28 6.59 -7.83
C LEU A 50 2.72 6.18 -8.11
N ARG A 51 3.43 5.65 -7.10
CA ARG A 51 4.79 5.17 -7.26
C ARG A 51 4.91 3.70 -6.86
N PHE A 52 5.33 2.86 -7.77
CA PHE A 52 5.60 1.46 -7.46
C PHE A 52 7.00 1.34 -6.85
N ASP A 53 7.05 1.08 -5.54
CA ASP A 53 8.29 0.89 -4.77
C ASP A 53 8.78 -0.56 -4.91
N ASP A 54 9.20 -0.94 -6.12
CA ASP A 54 9.47 -2.30 -6.57
C ASP A 54 10.95 -2.73 -6.45
N THR A 55 11.71 -2.12 -5.54
CA THR A 55 13.17 -2.28 -5.45
C THR A 55 13.65 -3.50 -4.64
N ASP A 56 12.76 -4.44 -4.34
CA ASP A 56 13.07 -5.69 -3.61
C ASP A 56 12.70 -6.93 -4.44
N PRO A 57 13.58 -7.36 -5.36
CA PRO A 57 13.31 -8.52 -6.23
C PRO A 57 13.24 -9.87 -5.51
N ALA A 58 13.63 -9.95 -4.22
CA ALA A 58 13.75 -11.21 -3.49
C ALA A 58 12.68 -11.39 -2.40
N ILE A 59 12.64 -10.54 -1.38
CA ILE A 59 11.80 -10.74 -0.18
C ILE A 59 10.38 -10.25 -0.46
N LYS A 60 10.29 -9.06 -1.05
CA LYS A 60 9.05 -8.37 -1.38
C LYS A 60 8.83 -8.37 -2.90
N ARG A 61 9.16 -9.49 -3.53
CA ARG A 61 9.20 -9.66 -4.98
C ARG A 61 7.94 -9.12 -5.66
N PRO A 62 8.10 -8.17 -6.61
CA PRO A 62 7.00 -7.69 -7.43
C PRO A 62 6.29 -8.80 -8.21
N LEU A 63 5.00 -8.63 -8.45
CA LEU A 63 4.21 -9.45 -9.35
C LEU A 63 3.84 -8.56 -10.56
N PRO A 64 4.18 -8.93 -11.80
CA PRO A 64 3.85 -8.14 -12.99
C PRO A 64 2.37 -7.76 -13.09
N GLU A 65 1.47 -8.63 -12.65
CA GLU A 65 0.03 -8.42 -12.67
C GLU A 65 -0.43 -7.41 -11.61
N ALA A 66 0.30 -7.27 -10.50
CA ALA A 66 -0.06 -6.39 -9.40
C ALA A 66 -0.03 -4.90 -9.79
N TYR A 67 0.79 -4.51 -10.77
CA TYR A 67 0.79 -3.15 -11.32
C TYR A 67 -0.58 -2.76 -11.89
N GLY A 68 -1.16 -3.69 -12.66
CA GLY A 68 -2.51 -3.54 -13.21
C GLY A 68 -3.58 -3.60 -12.12
N TRP A 69 -3.47 -4.54 -11.17
CA TRP A 69 -4.43 -4.67 -10.08
C TRP A 69 -4.48 -3.44 -9.17
N ILE A 70 -3.33 -2.90 -8.79
CA ILE A 70 -3.23 -1.70 -7.97
C ILE A 70 -3.86 -0.50 -8.69
N SER A 71 -3.59 -0.35 -9.99
CA SER A 71 -4.19 0.71 -10.80
C SER A 71 -5.71 0.58 -10.86
N GLN A 72 -6.23 -0.64 -11.07
CA GLN A 72 -7.66 -0.94 -11.06
C GLN A 72 -8.32 -0.75 -9.68
N ASP A 73 -7.59 -1.01 -8.60
CA ASP A 73 -8.05 -0.81 -7.22
C ASP A 73 -8.13 0.69 -6.87
N MET A 74 -7.15 1.49 -7.33
CA MET A 74 -7.18 2.95 -7.18
C MET A 74 -8.28 3.60 -8.01
N GLU A 75 -8.45 3.19 -9.26
CA GLU A 75 -9.54 3.67 -10.11
C GLU A 75 -10.91 3.34 -9.52
N TRP A 76 -11.08 2.12 -8.98
CA TRP A 76 -12.31 1.74 -8.29
C TRP A 76 -12.62 2.65 -7.10
N LEU A 77 -11.61 3.14 -6.38
CA LEU A 77 -11.77 4.10 -5.28
C LEU A 77 -11.86 5.59 -5.74
N ASP A 78 -12.03 5.85 -7.03
CA ASP A 78 -12.02 7.21 -7.62
C ASP A 78 -10.74 8.00 -7.29
N ALA A 79 -9.59 7.30 -7.30
CA ALA A 79 -8.27 7.82 -6.98
C ALA A 79 -7.30 7.67 -8.17
N LYS A 80 -7.67 8.24 -9.32
CA LYS A 80 -6.80 8.23 -10.51
C LYS A 80 -5.55 9.08 -10.26
N PRO A 81 -4.33 8.53 -10.43
CA PRO A 81 -3.11 9.30 -10.26
C PRO A 81 -2.86 10.23 -11.46
N ASP A 82 -2.27 11.40 -11.18
CA ASP A 82 -1.78 12.35 -12.20
C ASP A 82 -0.46 11.90 -12.82
N LYS A 83 0.32 11.12 -12.07
CA LYS A 83 1.60 10.57 -12.52
C LYS A 83 1.81 9.17 -11.97
N VAL A 84 2.31 8.28 -12.80
CA VAL A 84 2.74 6.93 -12.43
C VAL A 84 4.25 6.84 -12.57
N VAL A 85 4.91 6.28 -11.56
CA VAL A 85 6.36 6.06 -11.52
C VAL A 85 6.64 4.62 -11.11
N VAL A 86 7.58 3.96 -11.78
CA VAL A 86 8.11 2.64 -11.41
C VAL A 86 9.55 2.82 -10.97
N ALA A 87 9.90 2.40 -9.75
CA ALA A 87 11.22 2.67 -9.19
C ALA A 87 12.32 1.87 -9.91
N SER A 88 12.07 0.62 -10.30
CA SER A 88 13.03 -0.24 -11.00
C SER A 88 13.40 0.25 -12.41
N GLU A 89 12.57 1.10 -13.03
CA GLU A 89 12.90 1.74 -14.31
C GLU A 89 13.93 2.87 -14.15
N ARG A 90 14.24 3.26 -12.91
CA ARG A 90 15.01 4.47 -12.58
C ARG A 90 16.25 4.20 -11.73
N ILE A 91 16.72 2.96 -11.71
CA ILE A 91 17.90 2.55 -10.90
C ILE A 91 19.14 3.39 -11.20
N GLU A 92 19.42 3.69 -12.47
CA GLU A 92 20.57 4.53 -12.87
C GLU A 92 20.54 5.92 -12.23
N LEU A 93 19.34 6.49 -12.07
CA LEU A 93 19.17 7.77 -11.41
C LEU A 93 19.54 7.67 -9.92
N TYR A 94 19.18 6.56 -9.26
CA TYR A 94 19.55 6.33 -7.87
C TYR A 94 21.07 6.13 -7.72
N TYR A 95 21.71 5.41 -8.65
CA TYR A 95 23.17 5.28 -8.68
C TYR A 95 23.86 6.63 -8.81
N GLY A 96 23.36 7.51 -9.69
CA GLY A 96 23.91 8.87 -9.82
C GLY A 96 23.85 9.69 -8.52
N TYR A 97 22.80 9.51 -7.69
CA TYR A 97 22.74 10.14 -6.37
C TYR A 97 23.65 9.47 -5.33
N ALA A 98 23.80 8.14 -5.39
CA ALA A 98 24.76 7.42 -4.57
C ALA A 98 26.20 7.93 -4.82
N GLU A 99 26.58 8.08 -6.09
CA GLU A 99 27.88 8.62 -6.48
C GLU A 99 28.11 10.05 -5.98
N LYS A 100 27.09 10.92 -6.06
CA LYS A 100 27.18 12.29 -5.52
C LYS A 100 27.50 12.27 -4.03
N LEU A 101 26.80 11.42 -3.27
CA LEU A 101 27.01 11.29 -1.82
C LEU A 101 28.38 10.67 -1.49
N ILE A 102 28.88 9.74 -2.30
CA ILE A 102 30.24 9.20 -2.15
C ILE A 102 31.27 10.30 -2.40
N LYS A 103 31.14 11.05 -3.50
CA LYS A 103 32.05 12.16 -3.87
C LYS A 103 32.08 13.26 -2.81
N SER A 104 30.95 13.53 -2.15
CA SER A 104 30.85 14.48 -1.03
C SER A 104 31.16 13.85 0.34
N ASN A 105 31.70 12.62 0.39
CA ASN A 105 32.05 11.90 1.61
C ASN A 105 30.89 11.66 2.61
N HIS A 106 29.66 11.66 2.10
CA HIS A 106 28.41 11.40 2.83
C HIS A 106 27.91 9.96 2.69
N ALA A 107 28.56 9.13 1.89
CA ALA A 107 28.29 7.70 1.80
C ALA A 107 29.59 6.91 1.63
N TYR A 108 29.58 5.63 2.03
CA TYR A 108 30.75 4.76 1.95
C TYR A 108 30.34 3.30 1.78
N VAL A 109 31.20 2.50 1.14
CA VAL A 109 31.00 1.06 0.97
C VAL A 109 31.50 0.32 2.21
N CYS A 110 30.65 -0.53 2.77
CA CYS A 110 30.93 -1.29 3.98
C CYS A 110 30.90 -2.79 3.67
N MET A 111 32.00 -3.47 3.99
CA MET A 111 32.16 -4.93 3.84
C MET A 111 32.11 -5.67 5.19
N CYS A 112 31.73 -4.99 6.27
CA CYS A 112 31.56 -5.66 7.57
C CYS A 112 30.39 -6.64 7.49
N GLU A 113 30.55 -7.79 8.13
CA GLU A 113 29.41 -8.67 8.36
C GLU A 113 28.35 -7.97 9.22
N GLY A 114 27.08 -8.34 9.05
CA GLY A 114 25.97 -7.65 9.73
C GLY A 114 26.10 -7.65 11.27
N GLY A 115 26.57 -8.77 11.84
CA GLY A 115 26.81 -8.89 13.29
C GLY A 115 27.98 -8.03 13.78
N GLU A 116 29.05 -7.93 12.98
CA GLU A 116 30.21 -7.10 13.28
C GLU A 116 29.85 -5.61 13.21
N PHE A 117 29.21 -5.17 12.12
CA PHE A 117 28.77 -3.79 11.96
C PHE A 117 27.86 -3.36 13.11
N LYS A 118 26.95 -4.24 13.55
CA LYS A 118 26.08 -3.98 14.69
C LYS A 118 26.87 -3.64 15.95
N ARG A 119 28.00 -4.31 16.23
CA ARG A 119 28.85 -4.00 17.40
C ARG A 119 29.44 -2.59 17.31
N TYR A 120 29.96 -2.19 16.15
CA TYR A 120 30.44 -0.82 15.92
C TYR A 120 29.34 0.21 16.11
N LYS A 121 28.20 -0.03 15.44
CA LYS A 121 27.02 0.83 15.46
C LYS A 121 26.47 1.04 16.87
N ASP A 122 26.29 -0.04 17.63
CA ASP A 122 25.74 0.02 18.98
C ASP A 122 26.73 0.71 19.95
N ALA A 123 28.04 0.55 19.74
CA ALA A 123 29.10 1.23 20.49
C ALA A 123 29.35 2.70 20.07
N GLY A 124 28.66 3.21 19.05
CA GLY A 124 28.89 4.56 18.52
C GLY A 124 30.27 4.74 17.88
N LYS A 125 30.88 3.66 17.39
CA LYS A 125 32.23 3.65 16.80
C LYS A 125 32.16 3.50 15.27
N PRO A 126 33.09 4.12 14.53
CA PRO A 126 33.19 3.91 13.09
C PRO A 126 33.61 2.46 12.82
N CYS A 127 33.05 1.85 11.77
CA CYS A 127 33.62 0.60 11.26
C CYS A 127 34.90 0.90 10.44
N PRO A 128 35.78 -0.09 10.20
CA PRO A 128 37.06 0.13 9.52
C PRO A 128 36.97 0.76 8.12
N HIS A 129 35.81 0.64 7.46
CA HIS A 129 35.57 1.14 6.11
C HIS A 129 35.09 2.60 6.07
N ARG A 130 34.64 3.16 7.20
CA ARG A 130 33.91 4.45 7.23
C ARG A 130 34.76 5.66 6.81
N ASP A 131 36.04 5.62 7.14
CA ASP A 131 36.97 6.74 6.95
C ASP A 131 37.82 6.60 5.68
N ARG A 132 37.49 5.63 4.81
CA ARG A 132 38.05 5.54 3.46
C ARG A 132 37.78 6.81 2.66
N GLY A 133 38.72 7.15 1.77
CA GLY A 133 38.59 8.31 0.89
C GLY A 133 37.45 8.18 -0.12
N ALA A 134 37.03 9.29 -0.71
CA ALA A 134 35.98 9.31 -1.73
C ALA A 134 36.33 8.44 -2.95
N GLU A 135 37.59 8.51 -3.42
CA GLU A 135 38.08 7.72 -4.55
C GLU A 135 38.03 6.20 -4.29
N GLU A 136 38.48 5.77 -3.10
CA GLU A 136 38.43 4.36 -2.71
C GLU A 136 36.98 3.87 -2.60
N ASN A 137 36.10 4.64 -1.98
CA ASN A 137 34.68 4.30 -1.90
C ASN A 137 34.01 4.28 -3.28
N HIS A 138 34.40 5.17 -4.19
CA HIS A 138 33.90 5.19 -5.55
C HIS A 138 34.33 3.93 -6.32
N ALA A 139 35.60 3.52 -6.20
CA ALA A 139 36.09 2.28 -6.81
C ALA A 139 35.32 1.05 -6.28
N GLU A 140 35.10 0.96 -4.96
CA GLU A 140 34.32 -0.12 -4.36
C GLU A 140 32.85 -0.09 -4.78
N TRP A 141 32.28 1.10 -4.96
CA TRP A 141 30.91 1.27 -5.44
C TRP A 141 30.75 0.78 -6.89
N ILE A 142 31.67 1.14 -7.78
CA ILE A 142 31.68 0.64 -9.16
C ILE A 142 31.78 -0.90 -9.16
N LYS A 143 32.70 -1.45 -8.36
CA LYS A 143 32.82 -2.90 -8.20
C LYS A 143 31.54 -3.56 -7.68
N MET A 144 30.81 -2.92 -6.77
CA MET A 144 29.48 -3.40 -6.34
C MET A 144 28.48 -3.42 -7.50
N VAL A 145 28.36 -2.31 -8.24
CA VAL A 145 27.41 -2.17 -9.37
C VAL A 145 27.71 -3.14 -10.50
N GLU A 146 28.99 -3.42 -10.76
CA GLU A 146 29.46 -4.40 -11.76
C GLU A 146 29.34 -5.86 -11.29
N GLY A 147 28.84 -6.11 -10.08
CA GLY A 147 28.61 -7.47 -9.56
C GLY A 147 29.87 -8.16 -9.01
N GLY A 148 30.93 -7.41 -8.70
CA GLY A 148 32.18 -7.92 -8.14
C GLY A 148 32.11 -8.38 -6.67
N PHE A 149 30.92 -8.39 -6.07
CA PHE A 149 30.64 -8.86 -4.72
C PHE A 149 29.42 -9.80 -4.70
N GLU A 150 29.44 -10.79 -3.80
CA GLU A 150 28.29 -11.64 -3.50
C GLU A 150 27.28 -10.94 -2.59
N GLU A 151 26.07 -11.50 -2.51
CA GLU A 151 25.05 -11.01 -1.58
C GLU A 151 25.60 -10.96 -0.15
N LYS A 152 25.29 -9.87 0.57
CA LYS A 152 25.73 -9.58 1.95
C LYS A 152 27.24 -9.32 2.13
N GLN A 153 28.07 -9.41 1.08
CA GLN A 153 29.50 -9.09 1.19
C GLN A 153 29.77 -7.58 1.23
N ALA A 154 28.93 -6.77 0.61
CA ALA A 154 29.06 -5.32 0.62
C ALA A 154 27.69 -4.63 0.61
N VAL A 155 27.65 -3.46 1.25
CA VAL A 155 26.51 -2.54 1.24
C VAL A 155 27.01 -1.10 1.14
N LEU A 156 26.23 -0.23 0.49
CA LEU A 156 26.47 1.22 0.59
C LEU A 156 25.76 1.75 1.82
N ARG A 157 26.42 2.57 2.64
CA ARG A 157 25.85 3.20 3.83
C ARG A 157 25.89 4.71 3.70
N ILE A 158 24.86 5.38 4.22
CA ILE A 158 24.88 6.83 4.41
C ILE A 158 25.66 7.13 5.68
N LYS A 159 26.67 7.98 5.60
CA LYS A 159 27.46 8.43 6.74
C LYS A 159 26.62 9.40 7.57
N THR A 160 26.28 9.04 8.79
CA THR A 160 25.45 9.84 9.70
C THR A 160 26.20 10.14 11.00
N ASP A 161 25.51 10.78 11.95
CA ASP A 161 26.02 10.95 13.30
C ASP A 161 26.05 9.60 14.05
N LEU A 162 27.25 9.18 14.48
CA LEU A 162 27.46 7.96 15.26
C LEU A 162 27.02 8.12 16.73
N ASN A 163 26.91 9.36 17.21
CA ASN A 163 26.44 9.66 18.56
C ASN A 163 24.91 9.78 18.65
N ASN A 164 24.21 9.63 17.53
CA ASN A 164 22.75 9.72 17.51
C ASN A 164 22.16 8.74 18.55
N PRO A 165 21.27 9.17 19.46
CA PRO A 165 20.75 8.29 20.51
C PRO A 165 19.96 7.10 19.95
N ASP A 166 19.46 7.19 18.72
CA ASP A 166 18.78 6.12 18.02
C ASP A 166 19.77 5.32 17.13
N PRO A 167 20.14 4.08 17.51
CA PRO A 167 21.06 3.27 16.73
C PRO A 167 20.51 2.87 15.35
N ALA A 168 19.21 2.99 15.08
CA ALA A 168 18.63 2.71 13.77
C ALA A 168 18.99 3.78 12.73
N LEU A 169 19.37 4.98 13.18
CA LEU A 169 19.78 6.09 12.32
C LEU A 169 21.28 6.14 12.05
N ARG A 170 22.09 5.39 12.81
CA ARG A 170 23.54 5.36 12.67
C ARG A 170 23.94 4.54 11.44
N ASP A 171 24.60 5.19 10.49
CA ASP A 171 25.21 4.63 9.30
C ASP A 171 24.34 3.56 8.62
N TRP A 172 23.10 3.94 8.31
CA TRP A 172 22.09 3.05 7.76
C TRP A 172 22.39 2.67 6.30
N VAL A 173 21.90 1.50 5.89
CA VAL A 173 22.16 0.94 4.55
C VAL A 173 21.32 1.67 3.50
N ALA A 174 21.99 2.24 2.50
CA ALA A 174 21.37 2.88 1.33
C ALA A 174 21.13 1.89 0.19
N PHE A 175 22.07 0.98 -0.06
CA PHE A 175 21.97 -0.04 -1.11
C PHE A 175 22.50 -1.38 -0.64
N ARG A 176 21.94 -2.45 -1.20
CA ARG A 176 22.32 -3.84 -0.93
C ARG A 176 22.43 -4.62 -2.23
N ILE A 177 23.21 -5.70 -2.19
CA ILE A 177 23.33 -6.63 -3.32
C ILE A 177 22.20 -7.65 -3.24
N ILE A 178 21.46 -7.80 -4.34
CA ILE A 178 20.50 -8.89 -4.58
C ILE A 178 20.72 -9.40 -6.00
N LYS A 179 21.09 -10.68 -6.14
CA LYS A 179 21.36 -11.34 -7.42
C LYS A 179 20.13 -12.01 -8.04
N THR A 180 19.01 -12.04 -7.30
CA THR A 180 17.73 -12.52 -7.82
C THR A 180 17.24 -11.59 -8.95
N PRO A 181 16.94 -12.11 -10.16
CA PRO A 181 16.43 -11.29 -11.25
C PRO A 181 15.11 -10.60 -10.89
N HIS A 182 15.00 -9.31 -11.25
CA HIS A 182 13.80 -8.51 -11.05
C HIS A 182 12.73 -8.86 -12.10
N PRO A 183 11.45 -8.98 -11.72
CA PRO A 183 10.38 -9.33 -12.65
C PRO A 183 10.25 -8.44 -13.89
N LEU A 184 10.56 -7.15 -13.77
CA LEU A 184 10.51 -6.20 -14.90
C LEU A 184 11.89 -5.85 -15.47
N ALA A 185 12.93 -5.80 -14.63
CA ALA A 185 14.25 -5.30 -15.01
C ALA A 185 15.24 -6.44 -15.34
N GLY A 186 14.81 -7.70 -15.19
CA GLY A 186 15.64 -8.87 -15.40
C GLY A 186 16.86 -8.88 -14.48
N ASP A 187 17.99 -9.29 -15.04
CA ASP A 187 19.31 -9.36 -14.41
C ASP A 187 20.16 -8.09 -14.65
N LYS A 188 19.57 -7.03 -15.19
CA LYS A 188 20.28 -5.77 -15.50
C LYS A 188 20.96 -5.15 -14.28
N TYR A 189 20.38 -5.31 -13.09
CA TYR A 189 20.89 -4.73 -11.85
C TYR A 189 21.01 -5.77 -10.75
N CYS A 190 22.14 -5.73 -10.04
CA CYS A 190 22.37 -6.55 -8.84
C CYS A 190 22.49 -5.72 -7.55
N VAL A 191 22.52 -4.39 -7.65
CA VAL A 191 22.60 -3.46 -6.50
C VAL A 191 21.30 -2.66 -6.41
N TRP A 192 20.57 -2.82 -5.32
CA TRP A 192 19.22 -2.29 -5.17
C TRP A 192 19.13 -1.28 -4.03
N PRO A 193 18.48 -0.12 -4.23
CA PRO A 193 18.31 0.86 -3.17
C PRO A 193 17.35 0.35 -2.11
N MET A 194 17.64 0.70 -0.86
CA MET A 194 16.73 0.56 0.24
C MET A 194 15.61 1.60 0.14
N LEU A 195 14.43 1.25 0.66
CA LEU A 195 13.22 2.09 0.63
C LEU A 195 13.49 3.55 1.03
N ASP A 196 14.30 3.76 2.08
CA ASP A 196 14.56 5.12 2.57
C ASP A 196 15.33 5.97 1.56
N PHE A 197 16.26 5.37 0.80
CA PHE A 197 17.03 6.05 -0.22
C PHE A 197 16.18 6.36 -1.46
N GLU A 198 15.55 5.32 -2.02
CA GLU A 198 14.66 5.42 -3.17
C GLU A 198 13.58 6.48 -2.91
N SER A 199 12.93 6.40 -1.76
CA SER A 199 11.82 7.29 -1.42
C SER A 199 12.23 8.75 -1.31
N ALA A 200 13.38 9.07 -0.70
CA ALA A 200 13.80 10.47 -0.59
C ALA A 200 14.09 11.09 -1.97
N VAL A 201 14.79 10.33 -2.81
CA VAL A 201 15.13 10.76 -4.18
C VAL A 201 13.86 10.96 -5.00
N GLU A 202 12.93 10.01 -4.94
CA GLU A 202 11.69 10.09 -5.69
C GLU A 202 10.76 11.19 -5.18
N ASP A 203 10.67 11.39 -3.87
CA ASP A 203 9.87 12.47 -3.28
C ASP A 203 10.37 13.83 -3.77
N HIS A 204 11.69 14.04 -3.77
CA HIS A 204 12.29 15.25 -4.32
C HIS A 204 11.99 15.42 -5.82
N LEU A 205 12.21 14.39 -6.63
CA LEU A 205 12.07 14.48 -8.08
C LEU A 205 10.63 14.61 -8.56
N GLN A 206 9.68 14.06 -7.80
CA GLN A 206 8.25 14.24 -8.09
C GLN A 206 7.69 15.53 -7.49
N GLY A 207 8.49 16.28 -6.72
CA GLY A 207 8.04 17.49 -6.04
C GLY A 207 7.00 17.21 -4.96
N VAL A 208 7.08 16.03 -4.31
CA VAL A 208 6.18 15.66 -3.22
C VAL A 208 6.32 16.71 -2.11
N THR A 209 5.17 17.24 -1.70
CA THR A 209 5.11 18.29 -0.67
C THR A 209 4.75 17.73 0.70
N HIS A 210 3.92 16.68 0.72
CA HIS A 210 3.44 16.06 1.95
C HIS A 210 3.48 14.54 1.79
N VAL A 211 3.97 13.86 2.82
CA VAL A 211 3.99 12.39 2.92
C VAL A 211 3.14 11.99 4.10
N ILE A 212 1.99 11.36 3.82
CA ILE A 212 1.10 10.85 4.86
C ILE A 212 1.17 9.33 4.93
N ARG A 213 1.56 8.81 6.09
CA ARG A 213 1.83 7.38 6.28
C ARG A 213 1.65 6.93 7.73
N GLY A 214 1.77 5.63 7.95
CA GLY A 214 1.74 5.05 9.29
C GLY A 214 2.94 5.45 10.15
N LYS A 215 2.72 5.61 11.46
CA LYS A 215 3.76 5.93 12.45
C LYS A 215 4.85 4.86 12.57
N ASP A 216 4.59 3.65 12.08
CA ASP A 216 5.59 2.58 11.93
C ASP A 216 6.74 2.96 10.98
N LEU A 217 6.55 3.97 10.11
CA LEU A 217 7.57 4.51 9.22
C LEU A 217 8.17 5.83 9.73
N GLN A 218 8.03 6.16 11.02
CA GLN A 218 8.59 7.40 11.57
C GLN A 218 10.11 7.47 11.37
N ASP A 219 10.83 6.38 11.65
CA ASP A 219 12.29 6.36 11.53
C ASP A 219 12.77 6.47 10.08
N SER A 220 11.97 6.04 9.10
CA SER A 220 12.25 6.28 7.69
C SER A 220 12.38 7.77 7.38
N GLY A 221 11.52 8.61 7.98
CA GLY A 221 11.57 10.06 7.78
C GLY A 221 12.84 10.67 8.33
N LYS A 222 13.28 10.19 9.49
CA LYS A 222 14.55 10.60 10.11
C LYS A 222 15.75 10.19 9.25
N ARG A 223 15.73 8.99 8.65
CA ARG A 223 16.80 8.54 7.73
C ARG A 223 16.81 9.36 6.43
N GLN A 224 15.64 9.58 5.84
CA GLN A 224 15.46 10.40 4.63
C GLN A 224 15.96 11.84 4.82
N LYS A 225 15.82 12.41 6.02
CA LYS A 225 16.32 13.75 6.35
C LYS A 225 17.80 13.94 6.03
N TYR A 226 18.65 12.95 6.29
CA TYR A 226 20.07 13.04 5.95
C TYR A 226 20.29 13.26 4.44
N LEU A 227 19.51 12.59 3.60
CA LEU A 227 19.62 12.75 2.15
C LEU A 227 19.18 14.14 1.73
N TYR A 228 18.08 14.65 2.29
CA TYR A 228 17.62 16.01 2.01
C TYR A 228 18.66 17.05 2.42
N ASP A 229 19.24 16.93 3.62
CA ASP A 229 20.26 17.84 4.12
C ASP A 229 21.53 17.80 3.24
N TYR A 230 22.04 16.60 2.92
CA TYR A 230 23.28 16.44 2.15
C TYR A 230 23.17 16.85 0.68
N LEU A 231 21.98 16.73 0.09
CA LEU A 231 21.73 17.08 -1.30
C LEU A 231 21.13 18.49 -1.47
N GLY A 232 20.94 19.23 -0.37
CA GLY A 232 20.41 20.60 -0.39
C GLY A 232 18.95 20.67 -0.83
N TRP A 233 18.15 19.67 -0.46
CA TRP A 233 16.76 19.54 -0.84
C TRP A 233 15.81 19.94 0.29
N THR A 234 14.65 20.47 -0.09
CA THR A 234 13.54 20.65 0.85
C THR A 234 12.86 19.31 1.08
N ALA A 235 12.81 18.88 2.34
CA ALA A 235 12.06 17.69 2.73
C ALA A 235 10.55 17.96 2.65
N PRO A 236 9.73 16.97 2.22
CA PRO A 236 8.29 17.07 2.35
C PRO A 236 7.88 17.08 3.82
N GLU A 237 6.73 17.69 4.11
CA GLU A 237 6.11 17.58 5.42
C GLU A 237 5.64 16.15 5.68
N ILE A 238 5.99 15.58 6.82
CA ILE A 238 5.61 14.20 7.18
C ILE A 238 4.49 14.25 8.20
N ILE A 239 3.34 13.72 7.81
CA ILE A 239 2.19 13.55 8.69
C ILE A 239 2.02 12.06 8.97
N LEU A 240 1.96 11.71 10.25
CA LEU A 240 1.84 10.33 10.68
C LEU A 240 0.41 10.01 11.14
N TRP A 241 -0.03 8.78 10.88
CA TRP A 241 -1.22 8.22 11.52
C TRP A 241 -0.89 6.98 12.34
N GLY A 242 -1.70 6.72 13.35
CA GLY A 242 -1.63 5.48 14.12
C GLY A 242 -1.99 4.25 13.30
N ARG A 243 -1.57 3.09 13.80
CA ARG A 243 -1.87 1.78 13.23
C ARG A 243 -3.37 1.54 13.26
N ILE A 244 -3.85 0.86 12.23
CA ILE A 244 -5.25 0.42 12.18
C ILE A 244 -5.30 -1.07 12.43
N ARG A 245 -6.19 -1.46 13.32
CA ARG A 245 -6.68 -2.82 13.44
C ARG A 245 -8.12 -2.86 12.94
N ILE A 246 -8.41 -3.79 12.04
CA ILE A 246 -9.77 -4.02 11.56
C ILE A 246 -10.17 -5.41 12.06
N GLU A 247 -11.10 -5.44 13.00
CA GLU A 247 -11.66 -6.66 13.58
C GLU A 247 -12.61 -7.34 12.58
N GLY A 248 -12.66 -8.68 12.61
CA GLY A 248 -13.46 -9.47 11.66
C GLY A 248 -12.77 -9.79 10.34
N LEU A 249 -11.51 -9.39 10.14
CA LEU A 249 -10.68 -9.79 9.01
C LEU A 249 -9.34 -10.39 9.46
N GLY A 250 -8.78 -11.24 8.62
CA GLY A 250 -7.45 -11.80 8.80
C GLY A 250 -6.34 -10.75 8.70
N LYS A 251 -5.08 -11.19 8.86
CA LYS A 251 -3.90 -10.30 8.78
C LYS A 251 -3.79 -9.69 7.37
N PHE A 252 -3.52 -8.38 7.30
CA PHE A 252 -3.31 -7.63 6.05
C PHE A 252 -1.94 -7.85 5.39
N SER A 253 -1.28 -8.98 5.65
CA SER A 253 0.06 -9.27 5.12
C SER A 253 -0.04 -9.89 3.72
N THR A 254 0.39 -9.14 2.70
CA THR A 254 0.39 -9.60 1.29
C THR A 254 1.18 -10.89 1.12
N SER A 255 2.37 -11.00 1.72
CA SER A 255 3.20 -12.21 1.63
C SER A 255 2.55 -13.43 2.29
N LEU A 256 1.83 -13.23 3.40
CA LEU A 256 1.09 -14.32 4.05
C LEU A 256 -0.08 -14.76 3.18
N MET A 257 -0.89 -13.81 2.68
CA MET A 257 -2.01 -14.15 1.78
C MET A 257 -1.54 -14.88 0.52
N HIS A 258 -0.40 -14.46 -0.07
CA HIS A 258 0.17 -15.16 -1.23
C HIS A 258 0.51 -16.62 -0.89
N LYS A 259 1.16 -16.86 0.25
CA LYS A 259 1.46 -18.20 0.74
C LYS A 259 0.18 -19.02 0.93
N ASP A 260 -0.84 -18.44 1.56
CA ASP A 260 -2.12 -19.11 1.85
C ASP A 260 -2.87 -19.48 0.57
N ILE A 261 -2.79 -18.64 -0.47
CA ILE A 261 -3.34 -18.93 -1.81
C ILE A 261 -2.57 -20.09 -2.47
N LEU A 262 -1.24 -20.09 -2.43
CA LEU A 262 -0.42 -21.17 -2.99
C LEU A 262 -0.66 -22.52 -2.30
N GLU A 263 -0.97 -22.50 -1.00
CA GLU A 263 -1.36 -23.68 -0.22
C GLU A 263 -2.82 -24.11 -0.44
N GLY A 264 -3.57 -23.42 -1.30
CA GLY A 264 -4.96 -23.74 -1.63
C GLY A 264 -5.99 -23.38 -0.56
N ARG A 265 -5.61 -22.58 0.45
CA ARG A 265 -6.54 -22.12 1.50
C ARG A 265 -7.53 -21.07 0.99
N TYR A 266 -7.18 -20.37 -0.08
CA TYR A 266 -8.02 -19.39 -0.76
C TYR A 266 -7.97 -19.62 -2.27
N THR A 267 -9.08 -19.37 -2.94
CA THR A 267 -9.23 -19.58 -4.40
C THR A 267 -8.39 -18.63 -5.25
N GLY A 268 -7.97 -17.51 -4.68
CA GLY A 268 -7.17 -16.49 -5.35
C GLY A 268 -7.18 -15.17 -4.59
N TRP A 269 -6.59 -14.14 -5.20
CA TRP A 269 -6.47 -12.80 -4.62
C TRP A 269 -7.80 -12.08 -4.41
N ASP A 270 -8.86 -12.49 -5.09
CA ASP A 270 -10.22 -11.95 -5.00
C ASP A 270 -11.15 -12.85 -4.16
N ASP A 271 -10.63 -13.88 -3.50
CA ASP A 271 -11.42 -14.75 -2.61
C ASP A 271 -12.16 -13.89 -1.56
N PRO A 272 -13.50 -14.02 -1.41
CA PRO A 272 -14.29 -13.20 -0.49
C PRO A 272 -13.84 -13.20 0.98
N GLN A 273 -13.05 -14.19 1.41
CA GLN A 273 -12.52 -14.24 2.77
C GLN A 273 -11.29 -13.34 2.97
N LEU A 274 -10.65 -12.90 1.88
CA LEU A 274 -9.46 -12.07 1.94
C LEU A 274 -9.80 -10.59 2.17
N PRO A 275 -8.90 -9.85 2.84
CA PRO A 275 -9.03 -8.42 3.06
C PRO A 275 -8.57 -7.57 1.85
N THR A 276 -8.55 -8.12 0.64
CA THR A 276 -8.14 -7.38 -0.57
C THR A 276 -9.26 -6.49 -1.08
N LEU A 277 -8.93 -5.38 -1.75
CA LEU A 277 -9.93 -4.54 -2.40
C LEU A 277 -10.64 -5.29 -3.54
N ARG A 278 -9.93 -6.20 -4.21
CA ARG A 278 -10.51 -7.12 -5.19
C ARG A 278 -11.59 -8.02 -4.56
N ALA A 279 -11.32 -8.61 -3.39
CA ALA A 279 -12.29 -9.41 -2.65
C ALA A 279 -13.50 -8.58 -2.17
N LEU A 280 -13.27 -7.38 -1.63
CA LEU A 280 -14.37 -6.48 -1.22
C LEU A 280 -15.24 -6.07 -2.41
N ARG A 281 -14.64 -5.78 -3.56
CA ARG A 281 -15.36 -5.50 -4.80
C ARG A 281 -16.21 -6.69 -5.23
N ARG A 282 -15.65 -7.91 -5.20
CA ARG A 282 -16.37 -9.16 -5.51
C ARG A 282 -17.52 -9.44 -4.53
N ARG A 283 -17.35 -9.08 -3.26
CA ARG A 283 -18.41 -9.16 -2.22
C ARG A 283 -19.53 -8.14 -2.41
N GLY A 284 -19.37 -7.17 -3.31
CA GLY A 284 -20.37 -6.14 -3.58
C GLY A 284 -20.29 -4.90 -2.69
N TYR A 285 -19.14 -4.63 -2.06
CA TYR A 285 -18.94 -3.33 -1.42
C TYR A 285 -18.92 -2.23 -2.48
N LYS A 286 -19.53 -1.10 -2.15
CA LYS A 286 -19.44 0.13 -2.95
C LYS A 286 -18.16 0.88 -2.58
N PRO A 287 -17.42 1.43 -3.55
CA PRO A 287 -16.17 2.14 -3.27
C PRO A 287 -16.38 3.35 -2.36
N GLU A 288 -17.52 4.04 -2.48
CA GLU A 288 -17.87 5.19 -1.64
C GLU A 288 -18.07 4.80 -0.17
N SER A 289 -18.41 3.53 0.11
CA SER A 289 -18.46 3.00 1.48
C SER A 289 -17.07 2.88 2.06
N VAL A 290 -16.11 2.36 1.29
CA VAL A 290 -14.70 2.24 1.69
C VAL A 290 -14.07 3.61 1.87
N THR A 291 -14.29 4.52 0.92
CA THR A 291 -13.82 5.91 0.98
C THR A 291 -14.35 6.60 2.23
N ARG A 292 -15.66 6.54 2.49
CA ARG A 292 -16.25 7.13 3.70
C ARG A 292 -15.67 6.52 4.97
N PHE A 293 -15.60 5.19 5.03
CA PHE A 293 -15.04 4.49 6.18
C PHE A 293 -13.61 4.94 6.49
N MET A 294 -12.76 5.09 5.48
CA MET A 294 -11.37 5.54 5.67
C MET A 294 -11.26 7.02 6.08
N LEU A 295 -12.11 7.90 5.55
CA LEU A 295 -12.14 9.32 5.93
C LEU A 295 -12.71 9.54 7.35
N ASP A 296 -13.64 8.68 7.79
CA ASP A 296 -14.22 8.75 9.14
C ASP A 296 -13.17 8.39 10.22
N LEU A 297 -12.10 7.66 9.87
CA LEU A 297 -10.98 7.39 10.79
C LEU A 297 -10.10 8.61 11.07
N GLY A 298 -10.10 9.59 10.17
CA GLY A 298 -9.23 10.76 10.20
C GLY A 298 -7.74 10.47 10.16
N VAL A 299 -6.95 11.51 10.42
CA VAL A 299 -5.49 11.46 10.48
C VAL A 299 -5.06 11.91 11.88
N SER A 300 -4.67 10.96 12.71
CA SER A 300 -4.13 11.21 14.04
C SER A 300 -3.09 10.16 14.40
N ASN A 301 -2.16 10.49 15.30
CA ASN A 301 -1.10 9.58 15.77
C ASN A 301 -1.62 8.42 16.63
N ASN A 302 -2.89 8.46 17.04
CA ASN A 302 -3.50 7.44 17.89
C ASN A 302 -3.82 6.18 17.08
N ASP A 303 -3.53 5.02 17.68
CA ASP A 303 -3.93 3.75 17.09
C ASP A 303 -5.44 3.62 17.13
N VAL A 304 -6.02 3.04 16.08
CA VAL A 304 -7.46 2.90 15.94
C VAL A 304 -7.81 1.43 15.73
N SER A 305 -8.78 0.93 16.50
CA SER A 305 -9.44 -0.36 16.25
C SER A 305 -10.84 -0.09 15.72
N VAL A 306 -11.19 -0.73 14.61
CA VAL A 306 -12.52 -0.64 13.99
C VAL A 306 -13.00 -2.02 13.61
N SER A 307 -14.32 -2.20 13.56
CA SER A 307 -14.93 -3.47 13.16
C SER A 307 -15.35 -3.44 11.70
N MET A 308 -15.27 -4.59 11.02
CA MET A 308 -15.92 -4.78 9.72
C MET A 308 -17.41 -4.44 9.75
N GLU A 309 -18.09 -4.64 10.88
CA GLU A 309 -19.50 -4.29 11.01
C GLU A 309 -19.78 -2.80 10.76
N THR A 310 -18.80 -1.92 11.05
CA THR A 310 -18.92 -0.49 10.75
C THR A 310 -18.92 -0.26 9.24
N LEU A 311 -17.99 -0.90 8.52
CA LEU A 311 -17.97 -0.84 7.06
C LEU A 311 -19.24 -1.47 6.46
N ASP A 312 -19.71 -2.58 7.02
CA ASP A 312 -20.94 -3.26 6.60
C ASP A 312 -22.16 -2.37 6.78
N THR A 313 -22.23 -1.64 7.90
CA THR A 313 -23.32 -0.70 8.18
C THR A 313 -23.31 0.46 7.20
N ILE A 314 -22.14 1.06 6.95
CA ILE A 314 -21.98 2.12 5.93
C ILE A 314 -22.43 1.59 4.56
N ASN A 315 -21.98 0.39 4.19
CA ASN A 315 -22.29 -0.20 2.90
C ASN A 315 -23.78 -0.56 2.76
N ARG A 316 -24.38 -1.14 3.80
CA ARG A 316 -25.82 -1.47 3.85
C ARG A 316 -26.68 -0.23 3.68
N SER A 317 -26.32 0.87 4.34
CA SER A 317 -27.07 2.14 4.23
C SER A 317 -27.12 2.69 2.80
N ARG A 318 -26.09 2.40 1.98
CA ARG A 318 -26.05 2.78 0.56
C ARG A 318 -26.81 1.79 -0.32
N ILE A 319 -26.60 0.50 -0.09
CA ILE A 319 -27.18 -0.56 -0.92
C ILE A 319 -28.69 -0.70 -0.71
N ASP A 320 -29.21 -0.44 0.49
CA ASP A 320 -30.64 -0.65 0.80
C ASP A 320 -31.57 0.14 -0.14
N GLY A 321 -31.27 1.40 -0.43
CA GLY A 321 -32.07 2.21 -1.38
C GLY A 321 -31.89 1.79 -2.86
N GLU A 322 -30.80 1.11 -3.19
CA GLU A 322 -30.44 0.76 -4.57
C GLU A 322 -30.86 -0.66 -4.99
N ALA A 323 -30.90 -1.61 -4.05
CA ALA A 323 -30.98 -3.03 -4.35
C ALA A 323 -32.42 -3.53 -4.51
N ASN A 324 -32.75 -4.24 -5.59
CA ASN A 324 -34.07 -4.86 -5.70
C ASN A 324 -34.24 -6.02 -4.69
N ARG A 325 -35.46 -6.26 -4.18
CA ARG A 325 -35.74 -7.32 -3.20
C ARG A 325 -36.12 -8.60 -3.90
N TYR A 326 -35.38 -9.67 -3.64
CA TYR A 326 -35.68 -11.01 -4.16
C TYR A 326 -35.95 -11.97 -3.00
N TYR A 327 -36.69 -13.04 -3.31
CA TYR A 327 -36.86 -14.15 -2.40
C TYR A 327 -35.77 -15.17 -2.71
N PHE A 328 -35.06 -15.60 -1.67
CA PHE A 328 -34.05 -16.64 -1.75
C PHE A 328 -34.22 -17.54 -0.53
N ILE A 329 -34.18 -18.84 -0.77
CA ILE A 329 -34.24 -19.86 0.28
C ILE A 329 -32.96 -20.66 0.14
N GLU A 330 -32.05 -20.49 1.09
CA GLU A 330 -30.73 -21.13 1.05
C GLU A 330 -30.83 -22.65 1.17
N ASN A 331 -31.68 -23.11 2.09
CA ASN A 331 -31.91 -24.52 2.37
C ASN A 331 -33.41 -24.82 2.17
N PRO A 332 -33.86 -25.04 0.92
CA PRO A 332 -35.27 -25.20 0.63
C PRO A 332 -35.80 -26.52 1.20
N ILE A 333 -36.89 -26.41 1.95
CA ILE A 333 -37.69 -27.56 2.37
C ILE A 333 -38.97 -27.50 1.58
N LYS A 334 -39.28 -28.58 0.86
CA LYS A 334 -40.50 -28.68 0.07
C LYS A 334 -41.71 -28.65 1.01
N LEU A 335 -42.65 -27.75 0.75
CA LEU A 335 -43.91 -27.68 1.48
C LEU A 335 -45.07 -27.99 0.54
N THR A 336 -45.98 -28.84 1.02
CA THR A 336 -47.21 -29.16 0.30
C THR A 336 -48.39 -28.51 1.01
N ILE A 337 -49.10 -27.64 0.31
CA ILE A 337 -50.25 -26.89 0.83
C ILE A 337 -51.52 -27.48 0.20
N GLY A 338 -52.37 -28.10 1.01
CA GLY A 338 -53.70 -28.56 0.60
C GLY A 338 -54.74 -27.44 0.63
N GLY A 339 -55.74 -27.51 -0.26
CA GLY A 339 -56.80 -26.52 -0.39
C GLY A 339 -56.36 -25.18 -1.00
N ALA A 340 -55.22 -25.16 -1.70
CA ALA A 340 -54.70 -23.96 -2.35
C ALA A 340 -55.57 -23.56 -3.56
N ARG A 341 -55.70 -22.24 -3.78
CA ARG A 341 -56.40 -21.66 -4.93
C ARG A 341 -55.44 -20.90 -5.83
N GLU A 342 -55.78 -20.80 -7.10
CA GLU A 342 -55.07 -19.94 -8.03
C GLU A 342 -55.05 -18.50 -7.51
N LYS A 343 -53.87 -17.88 -7.57
CA LYS A 343 -53.69 -16.51 -7.11
C LYS A 343 -52.60 -15.79 -7.88
N GLU A 344 -52.91 -14.60 -8.36
CA GLU A 344 -51.92 -13.63 -8.79
C GLU A 344 -51.42 -12.83 -7.58
N VAL A 345 -50.12 -12.84 -7.37
CA VAL A 345 -49.45 -12.10 -6.30
C VAL A 345 -48.62 -10.99 -6.91
N LYS A 346 -49.00 -9.74 -6.63
CA LYS A 346 -48.27 -8.53 -7.03
C LYS A 346 -47.59 -7.92 -5.82
N LYS A 347 -46.26 -7.81 -5.84
CA LYS A 347 -45.47 -7.18 -4.78
C LYS A 347 -44.51 -6.15 -5.35
N PRO A 348 -44.30 -5.01 -4.69
CA PRO A 348 -43.33 -4.03 -5.16
C PRO A 348 -41.93 -4.66 -5.16
N ILE A 349 -41.12 -4.35 -6.18
CA ILE A 349 -39.73 -4.81 -6.27
C ILE A 349 -38.87 -4.24 -5.13
N HIS A 350 -39.23 -3.05 -4.65
CA HIS A 350 -38.64 -2.40 -3.49
C HIS A 350 -39.75 -1.84 -2.59
N PRO A 351 -39.74 -2.09 -1.27
CA PRO A 351 -40.81 -1.66 -0.37
C PRO A 351 -41.05 -0.14 -0.34
N THR A 352 -40.00 0.68 -0.38
CA THR A 352 -40.09 2.15 -0.33
C THR A 352 -39.93 2.84 -1.70
N HIS A 353 -39.27 2.21 -2.69
CA HIS A 353 -39.11 2.77 -4.04
C HIS A 353 -40.09 2.14 -5.05
N ARG A 354 -41.31 2.67 -5.09
CA ARG A 354 -42.40 2.15 -5.95
C ARG A 354 -42.15 2.39 -7.45
N ASP A 355 -41.33 3.37 -7.78
CA ASP A 355 -40.87 3.69 -9.14
C ASP A 355 -40.14 2.52 -9.83
N ARG A 356 -39.62 1.57 -9.04
CA ARG A 356 -38.92 0.38 -9.54
C ARG A 356 -39.84 -0.73 -10.05
N GLY A 357 -41.15 -0.53 -9.97
CA GLY A 357 -42.15 -1.46 -10.47
C GLY A 357 -42.49 -2.59 -9.51
N ILE A 358 -43.19 -3.58 -10.06
CA ILE A 358 -43.87 -4.64 -9.33
C ILE A 358 -43.40 -5.98 -9.90
N ARG A 359 -43.18 -6.95 -9.00
CA ARG A 359 -43.03 -8.35 -9.35
C ARG A 359 -44.40 -9.01 -9.30
N GLU A 360 -44.74 -9.69 -10.37
CA GLU A 360 -45.95 -10.49 -10.49
C GLU A 360 -45.56 -11.97 -10.42
N THR A 361 -46.35 -12.77 -9.70
CA THR A 361 -46.14 -14.21 -9.56
C THR A 361 -47.50 -14.89 -9.61
N HIS A 362 -47.68 -15.81 -10.54
CA HIS A 362 -48.89 -16.61 -10.67
C HIS A 362 -48.71 -17.94 -9.94
N VAL A 363 -49.53 -18.14 -8.92
CA VAL A 363 -49.58 -19.38 -8.14
C VAL A 363 -50.67 -20.25 -8.72
N LEU A 364 -50.29 -21.40 -9.29
CA LEU A 364 -51.19 -22.35 -9.97
C LEU A 364 -51.14 -23.72 -9.28
N PRO A 365 -52.04 -23.99 -8.31
CA PRO A 365 -52.14 -25.29 -7.65
C PRO A 365 -52.67 -26.39 -8.58
N LEU A 366 -52.14 -27.61 -8.46
CA LEU A 366 -52.63 -28.79 -9.17
C LEU A 366 -53.62 -29.54 -8.27
N ASN A 367 -54.88 -29.68 -8.68
CA ASN A 367 -55.94 -30.35 -7.91
C ASN A 367 -56.10 -29.79 -6.48
N GLY A 368 -55.94 -28.48 -6.30
CA GLY A 368 -56.00 -27.83 -4.99
C GLY A 368 -54.78 -28.08 -4.10
N VAL A 369 -53.71 -28.66 -4.66
CA VAL A 369 -52.44 -28.90 -3.98
C VAL A 369 -51.36 -28.02 -4.61
N LEU A 370 -50.63 -27.28 -3.78
CA LEU A 370 -49.49 -26.48 -4.20
C LEU A 370 -48.22 -26.99 -3.52
N ASP A 371 -47.22 -27.32 -4.32
CA ASP A 371 -45.87 -27.63 -3.87
C ASP A 371 -44.98 -26.39 -4.03
N VAL A 372 -44.35 -25.92 -2.94
CA VAL A 372 -43.43 -24.77 -2.93
C VAL A 372 -42.09 -25.07 -2.31
#